data_AF-A0A8S2ES66-F1
#
_entry.id   AF-A0A8S2ES66-F1
#
_cell.length_a   1.000
_cell.length_b   1.000
_cell.length_c   1.000
_cell.angle_alpha   90.00
_cell.angle_beta   90.00
_cell.angle_gamma   90.00
#
_symmetry.space_group_name_H-M   'P 1'
#
loop_
_entity.id
_entity.type
_entity.pdbx_description
1 polymer ?
#
loop_
_entity_poly.entity_id
_entity_poly.type
_entity_poly.pdbx_seq_one_letter_code
_entity_poly.pdbx_strand_id
1 'polypeptide(L)'
;MGDIKASTNFVKEGIKLLQKKSNPVELFVQKRLEYLKKNSLTVTTAYILVFEMLYLWTTVPCCEHDTLRKMLEIIERFGTDSKDDSRLRPIACLVEGAIQHVLMNLDNAQNCYEEALARVDDTKLNFTRYVAPFSTCELGILEYLHHRNPNRAKEMLTKAKDKYSEFDFDNRLQIRSVAALKMINSSER
;
A
#
# COMPACT_ATOMS: atom_id res chain seq x y z
N MET A 1 24.91 4.66 -1.27
CA MET A 1 24.05 3.58 -0.73
C MET A 1 23.79 3.88 0.74
N GLY A 2 22.56 3.68 1.23
CA GLY A 2 22.12 4.16 2.56
C GLY A 2 22.81 3.47 3.74
N ASP A 3 23.01 4.21 4.83
CA ASP A 3 23.62 3.71 6.07
C ASP A 3 22.58 2.96 6.93
N ILE A 4 22.54 1.64 6.77
CA ILE A 4 21.62 0.74 7.51
C ILE A 4 21.87 0.81 9.02
N LYS A 5 23.11 1.01 9.48
CA LYS A 5 23.45 1.07 10.90
C LYS A 5 22.86 2.33 11.52
N ALA A 6 23.03 3.47 10.86
CA ALA A 6 22.40 4.72 11.26
C ALA A 6 20.88 4.60 11.26
N SER A 7 20.26 4.06 10.21
CA SER A 7 18.80 3.84 10.14
C SER A 7 18.28 2.96 11.27
N THR A 8 19.01 1.90 11.63
CA THR A 8 18.65 1.02 12.75
C THR A 8 18.70 1.76 14.09
N ASN A 9 19.62 2.70 14.27
CA ASN A 9 19.67 3.53 15.48
C ASN A 9 18.49 4.50 15.56
N PHE A 10 18.11 5.14 14.44
CA PHE A 10 16.91 5.99 14.38
C PHE A 10 15.63 5.22 14.74
N VAL A 11 15.50 3.96 14.32
CA VAL A 11 14.37 3.11 14.71
C VAL A 11 14.29 2.97 16.24
N LYS A 12 15.43 2.75 16.92
CA LYS A 12 15.47 2.63 18.38
C LYS A 12 15.09 3.92 19.09
N GLU A 13 15.49 5.07 18.54
CA GLU A 13 15.12 6.39 19.07
C GLU A 13 13.64 6.70 18.85
N GLY A 14 13.12 6.44 17.65
CA GLY A 14 11.71 6.66 17.31
C GLY A 14 10.75 5.90 18.23
N ILE A 15 11.09 4.67 18.63
CA ILE A 15 10.31 3.90 19.60
C ILE A 15 10.19 4.61 20.95
N LYS A 16 11.24 5.33 21.38
CA LYS A 16 11.22 6.08 22.65
C LYS A 16 10.32 7.31 22.58
N LEU A 17 9.99 7.81 21.39
CA LEU A 17 9.16 8.99 21.19
C LEU A 17 7.66 8.66 21.17
N LEU A 18 7.28 7.41 20.87
CA LEU A 18 5.88 6.96 20.77
C LEU A 18 5.29 6.52 22.12
N GLN A 19 5.43 7.36 23.17
CA GLN A 19 5.02 7.00 24.54
C GLN A 19 3.52 7.16 24.83
N LYS A 20 2.78 7.94 24.03
CA LYS A 20 1.33 8.11 24.14
C LYS A 20 0.66 7.87 22.80
N LYS A 21 -0.36 7.01 22.79
CA LYS A 21 -1.15 6.65 21.60
C LYS A 21 -2.33 7.60 21.51
N SER A 22 -2.40 8.44 20.48
CA SER A 22 -3.52 9.37 20.32
C SER A 22 -4.21 9.28 18.95
N ASN A 23 -3.52 8.83 17.90
CA ASN A 23 -4.08 8.83 16.55
C ASN A 23 -3.65 7.63 15.67
N PRO A 24 -4.37 7.35 14.56
CA PRO A 24 -4.07 6.23 13.66
C PRO A 24 -2.68 6.27 13.01
N VAL A 25 -2.12 7.46 12.78
CA VAL A 25 -0.78 7.61 12.19
C VAL A 25 0.28 7.15 13.18
N GLU A 26 0.18 7.56 14.44
CA GLU A 26 1.07 7.11 15.51
C GLU A 26 1.00 5.59 15.70
N LEU A 27 -0.20 5.00 15.68
CA LEU A 27 -0.39 3.56 15.77
C LEU A 27 0.28 2.81 14.61
N PHE A 28 0.13 3.34 13.39
CA PHE A 28 0.76 2.77 12.20
C PHE A 28 2.29 2.84 12.28
N VAL A 29 2.86 4.01 12.62
CA VAL A 29 4.32 4.17 12.79
C VAL A 29 4.83 3.27 13.91
N GLN A 30 4.09 3.13 15.02
CA GLN A 30 4.44 2.21 16.10
C GLN A 30 4.54 0.76 15.59
N LYS A 31 3.51 0.26 14.88
CA LYS A 31 3.52 -1.11 14.32
C LYS A 31 4.72 -1.33 13.41
N ARG A 32 5.10 -0.32 12.60
CA ARG A 32 6.27 -0.35 11.71
C ARG A 32 7.59 -0.39 12.49
N LEU A 33 7.73 0.42 13.53
CA LEU A 33 8.93 0.41 14.37
C LEU A 33 9.06 -0.87 15.19
N GLU A 34 7.97 -1.42 15.72
CA GLU A 34 7.96 -2.72 16.40
C GLU A 34 8.35 -3.86 15.45
N TYR A 35 7.89 -3.79 14.20
CA TYR A 35 8.31 -4.69 13.14
C TYR A 35 9.82 -4.57 12.88
N LEU A 36 10.34 -3.35 12.71
CA LEU A 36 11.76 -3.11 12.46
C LEU A 36 12.67 -3.46 13.65
N LYS A 37 12.14 -3.42 14.88
CA LYS A 37 12.86 -3.89 16.07
C LYS A 37 13.07 -5.40 16.07
N LYS A 38 12.12 -6.16 15.53
CA LYS A 38 12.10 -7.63 15.56
C LYS A 38 12.79 -8.27 14.35
N ASN A 39 12.90 -7.55 13.25
CA ASN A 39 13.40 -8.06 11.97
C ASN A 39 14.65 -7.28 11.53
N SER A 40 15.60 -7.95 10.87
CA SER A 40 16.77 -7.27 10.31
C SER A 40 16.38 -6.37 9.14
N LEU A 41 16.80 -5.11 9.18
CA LEU A 41 16.57 -4.17 8.08
C LEU A 41 17.51 -4.48 6.91
N THR A 42 16.95 -4.93 5.79
CA THR A 42 17.65 -4.93 4.48
C THR A 42 17.43 -3.59 3.78
N VAL A 43 18.28 -3.26 2.81
CA VAL A 43 18.10 -2.07 1.97
C VAL A 43 16.75 -2.12 1.24
N THR A 44 16.41 -3.28 0.65
CA THR A 44 15.17 -3.45 -0.10
C THR A 44 13.95 -3.35 0.81
N THR A 45 14.00 -3.95 2.01
CA THR A 45 12.95 -3.79 3.03
C THR A 45 12.75 -2.31 3.41
N ALA A 46 13.84 -1.56 3.61
CA ALA A 46 13.75 -0.12 3.90
C ALA A 46 13.02 0.63 2.78
N TYR A 47 13.34 0.34 1.51
CA TYR A 47 12.67 0.95 0.37
C TYR A 47 11.18 0.59 0.30
N ILE A 48 10.81 -0.68 0.49
CA ILE A 48 9.38 -1.08 0.50
C ILE A 48 8.59 -0.31 1.55
N LEU A 49 9.13 -0.12 2.75
CA LEU A 49 8.47 0.66 3.81
C LEU A 49 8.37 2.15 3.48
N VAL A 50 9.35 2.71 2.77
CA VAL A 50 9.26 4.10 2.26
C VAL A 50 8.21 4.21 1.15
N PHE A 51 8.17 3.26 0.23
CA PHE A 51 7.22 3.24 -0.88
C PHE A 51 5.77 3.07 -0.38
N GLU A 52 5.59 2.25 0.64
CA GLU A 52 4.32 2.13 1.38
C GLU A 52 3.85 3.48 1.94
N MET A 53 4.74 4.25 2.56
CA MET A 53 4.42 5.59 3.07
C MET A 53 4.03 6.53 1.93
N LEU A 54 4.78 6.53 0.82
CA LEU A 54 4.44 7.36 -0.35
C LEU A 54 3.06 7.03 -0.91
N TYR A 55 2.70 5.75 -0.93
CA TYR A 55 1.37 5.30 -1.33
C TYR A 55 0.27 5.77 -0.37
N LEU A 56 0.43 5.53 0.94
CA LEU A 56 -0.57 5.90 1.95
C LEU A 56 -0.80 7.41 2.06
N TRP A 57 0.20 8.22 1.72
CA TRP A 57 0.11 9.68 1.66
C TRP A 57 -0.33 10.22 0.30
N THR A 58 -0.73 9.36 -0.64
CA THR A 58 -1.18 9.74 -1.99
C THR A 58 -0.12 10.52 -2.79
N THR A 59 1.16 10.28 -2.51
CA THR A 59 2.30 11.01 -3.11
C THR A 59 2.82 10.35 -4.38
N VAL A 60 2.54 9.06 -4.62
CA VAL A 60 3.01 8.31 -5.81
C VAL A 60 2.72 9.04 -7.14
N PRO A 61 1.51 9.60 -7.38
CA PRO A 61 1.23 10.33 -8.62
C PRO A 61 2.04 11.62 -8.80
N CYS A 62 2.64 12.15 -7.73
CA CYS A 62 3.46 13.35 -7.76
C CYS A 62 4.94 13.05 -8.09
N CYS A 63 5.33 11.79 -8.17
CA CYS A 63 6.70 11.40 -8.51
C CYS A 63 6.91 11.42 -10.02
N GLU A 64 8.12 11.83 -10.45
CA GLU A 64 8.51 11.78 -11.86
C GLU A 64 8.55 10.34 -12.40
N HIS A 65 8.24 10.16 -13.68
CA HIS A 65 8.22 8.85 -14.34
C HIS A 65 9.54 8.07 -14.19
N ASP A 66 10.69 8.74 -14.27
CA ASP A 66 12.00 8.08 -14.10
C ASP A 66 12.25 7.65 -12.65
N THR A 67 11.71 8.40 -11.68
CA THR A 67 11.73 8.00 -10.26
C THR A 67 10.84 6.78 -10.05
N LEU A 68 9.64 6.77 -10.63
CA LEU A 68 8.71 5.64 -10.58
C LEU A 68 9.30 4.37 -11.19
N ARG A 69 10.00 4.45 -12.32
CA ARG A 69 10.70 3.30 -12.93
C ARG A 69 11.80 2.73 -12.02
N LYS A 70 12.60 3.59 -11.38
CA LYS A 70 13.61 3.15 -10.40
C LYS A 70 12.97 2.48 -9.19
N MET A 71 11.80 2.94 -8.75
CA MET A 71 11.05 2.28 -7.68
C MET A 71 10.61 0.87 -8.10
N LEU A 72 10.13 0.69 -9.34
CA LEU A 72 9.78 -0.64 -9.88
C LEU A 72 10.99 -1.58 -9.91
N GLU A 73 12.16 -1.11 -10.36
CA GLU A 73 13.40 -1.93 -10.35
C GLU A 73 13.76 -2.42 -8.93
N ILE A 74 13.51 -1.59 -7.91
CA ILE A 74 13.76 -1.97 -6.51
C ILE A 74 12.72 -2.99 -6.03
N ILE A 75 11.44 -2.81 -6.40
CA ILE A 75 10.36 -3.75 -6.06
C ILE A 75 10.58 -5.11 -6.72
N GLU A 76 11.05 -5.15 -7.98
CA GLU A 76 11.34 -6.40 -8.70
C GLU A 76 12.42 -7.23 -7.99
N ARG A 77 13.41 -6.56 -7.39
CA ARG A 77 14.48 -7.20 -6.60
C ARG A 77 14.02 -7.65 -5.22
N PHE A 78 12.86 -7.22 -4.74
CA PHE A 78 12.36 -7.58 -3.41
C PHE A 78 11.97 -9.05 -3.31
N GLY A 79 12.57 -9.76 -2.36
CA GLY A 79 12.42 -11.20 -2.16
C GLY A 79 13.50 -12.05 -2.85
N THR A 80 14.47 -11.41 -3.51
CA THR A 80 15.66 -12.11 -4.03
C THR A 80 16.73 -12.35 -2.95
N ASP A 81 16.77 -11.50 -1.92
CA ASP A 81 17.60 -11.74 -0.73
C ASP A 81 16.82 -12.62 0.25
N SER A 82 17.44 -13.70 0.73
CA SER A 82 16.89 -14.57 1.79
C SER A 82 16.52 -13.85 3.09
N LYS A 83 17.04 -12.64 3.31
CA LYS A 83 16.74 -11.78 4.47
C LYS A 83 15.52 -10.89 4.26
N ASP A 84 15.01 -10.78 3.04
CA ASP A 84 13.79 -10.02 2.78
C ASP A 84 12.58 -10.76 3.36
N ASP A 85 11.72 -10.00 4.02
CA ASP A 85 10.55 -10.55 4.68
C ASP A 85 9.38 -10.67 3.71
N SER A 86 9.05 -11.90 3.32
CA SER A 86 7.94 -12.22 2.42
C SER A 86 6.59 -11.67 2.88
N ARG A 87 6.42 -11.36 4.17
CA ARG A 87 5.21 -10.72 4.72
C ARG A 87 4.97 -9.31 4.19
N LEU A 88 5.98 -8.64 3.66
CA LEU A 88 5.83 -7.32 3.02
C LEU A 88 5.49 -7.44 1.53
N ARG A 89 5.48 -8.64 0.94
CA ARG A 89 5.17 -8.82 -0.49
C ARG A 89 3.78 -8.28 -0.89
N PRO A 90 2.70 -8.45 -0.11
CA PRO A 90 1.41 -7.83 -0.44
C PRO A 90 1.49 -6.31 -0.54
N ILE A 91 2.30 -5.68 0.31
CA ILE A 91 2.54 -4.23 0.28
C ILE A 91 3.30 -3.84 -0.98
N ALA A 92 4.36 -4.59 -1.32
CA ALA A 92 5.13 -4.36 -2.53
C ALA A 92 4.23 -4.44 -3.78
N CYS A 93 3.36 -5.45 -3.88
CA CYS A 93 2.41 -5.59 -4.98
C CYS A 93 1.38 -4.45 -5.03
N LEU A 94 0.86 -4.00 -3.89
CA LEU A 94 -0.05 -2.85 -3.84
C LEU A 94 0.62 -1.57 -4.38
N VAL A 95 1.84 -1.27 -3.93
CA VAL A 95 2.56 -0.07 -4.37
C VAL A 95 2.99 -0.19 -5.83
N GLU A 96 3.42 -1.37 -6.25
CA GLU A 96 3.73 -1.67 -7.65
C GLU A 96 2.52 -1.38 -8.54
N GLY A 97 1.34 -1.85 -8.16
CA GLY A 97 0.10 -1.59 -8.90
C GLY A 97 -0.20 -0.10 -9.04
N ALA A 98 -0.02 0.67 -7.96
CA ALA A 98 -0.20 2.12 -7.99
C ALA A 98 0.79 2.82 -8.92
N ILE A 99 2.05 2.39 -8.92
CA ILE A 99 3.08 2.92 -9.82
C ILE A 99 2.74 2.57 -11.28
N GLN A 100 2.41 1.31 -11.56
CA GLN A 100 2.05 0.85 -12.90
C GLN A 100 0.82 1.60 -13.43
N HIS A 101 -0.15 1.91 -12.57
CA HIS A 101 -1.33 2.71 -12.93
C HIS A 101 -0.94 4.14 -13.32
N VAL A 102 -0.09 4.81 -12.54
CA VAL A 102 0.43 6.15 -12.90
C VAL A 102 1.22 6.12 -14.21
N LEU A 103 1.96 5.04 -14.47
CA LEU A 103 2.69 4.83 -15.72
C LEU A 103 1.79 4.37 -16.89
N MET A 104 0.48 4.26 -16.70
CA MET A 104 -0.50 3.79 -17.70
C MET A 104 -0.29 2.35 -18.19
N ASN A 105 0.44 1.53 -17.42
CA ASN A 105 0.59 0.09 -17.66
C ASN A 105 -0.55 -0.68 -16.98
N LEU A 106 -1.76 -0.52 -17.53
CA LEU A 106 -3.00 -0.88 -16.85
C LEU A 106 -3.14 -2.39 -16.53
N ASP A 107 -2.67 -3.26 -17.42
CA ASP A 107 -2.73 -4.71 -17.19
C ASP A 107 -1.78 -5.15 -16.07
N ASN A 108 -0.58 -4.57 -16.04
CA ASN A 108 0.36 -4.80 -14.94
C ASN A 108 -0.22 -4.27 -13.63
N ALA A 109 -0.82 -3.08 -13.63
CA ALA A 109 -1.46 -2.52 -12.45
C ALA A 109 -2.55 -3.45 -11.90
N GLN A 110 -3.43 -3.94 -12.76
CA GLN A 110 -4.47 -4.90 -12.38
C GLN A 110 -3.88 -6.18 -11.79
N ASN A 111 -2.91 -6.80 -12.48
CA ASN A 111 -2.25 -8.03 -12.01
C ASN A 111 -1.59 -7.83 -10.64
N CYS A 112 -0.91 -6.69 -10.43
CA CYS A 112 -0.29 -6.36 -9.15
C CYS A 112 -1.30 -6.24 -8.01
N TYR A 113 -2.45 -5.60 -8.23
CA TYR A 113 -3.49 -5.50 -7.21
C TYR A 113 -4.18 -6.85 -6.91
N GLU A 114 -4.42 -7.66 -7.94
CA GLU A 114 -4.96 -9.02 -7.77
C GLU A 114 -3.97 -9.91 -6.99
N GLU A 115 -2.68 -9.81 -7.31
CA GLU A 115 -1.61 -10.51 -6.59
C GLU A 115 -1.48 -10.03 -5.15
N ALA A 116 -1.63 -8.73 -4.89
CA ALA A 116 -1.65 -8.19 -3.53
C ALA A 116 -2.78 -8.83 -2.72
N LEU A 117 -3.99 -8.93 -3.28
CA LEU A 117 -5.14 -9.59 -2.65
C LEU A 117 -4.90 -11.08 -2.39
N ALA A 118 -4.35 -11.80 -3.36
CA ALA A 118 -4.08 -13.23 -3.24
C ALA A 118 -3.06 -13.57 -2.12
N ARG A 119 -2.17 -12.61 -1.80
CA ARG A 119 -1.11 -12.76 -0.80
C ARG A 119 -1.47 -12.24 0.59
N VAL A 120 -2.58 -11.52 0.75
CA VAL A 120 -3.03 -11.11 2.09
C VAL A 120 -3.48 -12.34 2.86
N ASP A 121 -2.76 -12.66 3.93
CA ASP A 121 -3.19 -13.66 4.90
C ASP A 121 -3.98 -12.96 6.01
N ASP A 122 -5.32 -13.03 5.91
CA ASP A 122 -6.27 -12.46 6.88
C ASP A 122 -6.11 -13.04 8.30
N THR A 123 -5.37 -14.15 8.46
CA THR A 123 -5.25 -14.87 9.73
C THR A 123 -3.97 -14.56 10.52
N LYS A 124 -2.95 -13.92 9.92
CA LYS A 124 -1.59 -13.89 10.53
C LYS A 124 -1.01 -12.52 10.85
N LEU A 125 -1.41 -11.43 10.19
CA LEU A 125 -0.71 -10.14 10.32
C LEU A 125 -1.65 -8.93 10.45
N ASN A 126 -1.75 -8.41 11.68
CA ASN A 126 -2.56 -7.23 11.99
C ASN A 126 -2.06 -5.95 11.26
N PHE A 127 -0.77 -5.85 10.93
CA PHE A 127 -0.22 -4.61 10.35
C PHE A 127 -0.40 -4.45 8.83
N THR A 128 -0.73 -5.52 8.10
CA THR A 128 -1.00 -5.45 6.64
C THR A 128 -2.49 -5.43 6.31
N ARG A 129 -3.37 -5.32 7.33
CA ARG A 129 -4.83 -5.35 7.17
C ARG A 129 -5.37 -4.33 6.17
N TYR A 130 -4.66 -3.22 5.96
CA TYR A 130 -5.09 -2.19 5.00
C TYR A 130 -4.88 -2.62 3.54
N VAL A 131 -3.99 -3.59 3.25
CA VAL A 131 -3.60 -3.93 1.88
C VAL A 131 -4.77 -4.44 1.05
N ALA A 132 -5.57 -5.38 1.57
CA ALA A 132 -6.73 -5.91 0.87
C ALA A 132 -7.82 -4.85 0.59
N PRO A 133 -8.25 -4.03 1.58
CA PRO A 133 -9.19 -2.94 1.32
C PRO A 133 -8.70 -1.97 0.25
N PHE A 134 -7.45 -1.52 0.36
CA PHE A 134 -6.87 -0.58 -0.59
C PHE A 134 -6.74 -1.20 -1.98
N SER A 135 -6.23 -2.42 -2.12
CA SER A 135 -6.13 -3.11 -3.42
C SER A 135 -7.50 -3.29 -4.09
N THR A 136 -8.53 -3.61 -3.29
CA THR A 136 -9.91 -3.73 -3.79
C THR A 136 -10.43 -2.37 -4.29
N CYS A 137 -10.16 -1.29 -3.54
CA CYS A 137 -10.56 0.06 -3.94
C CYS A 137 -9.83 0.50 -5.22
N GLU A 138 -8.52 0.27 -5.32
CA GLU A 138 -7.71 0.63 -6.49
C GLU A 138 -8.15 -0.13 -7.75
N LEU A 139 -8.46 -1.42 -7.65
CA LEU A 139 -9.04 -2.17 -8.76
C LEU A 139 -10.36 -1.57 -9.22
N GLY A 140 -11.24 -1.20 -8.29
CA GLY A 140 -12.50 -0.55 -8.62
C GLY A 140 -12.31 0.80 -9.32
N ILE A 141 -11.34 1.60 -8.88
CA ILE A 141 -10.98 2.87 -9.52
C ILE A 141 -10.41 2.63 -10.92
N LEU A 142 -9.50 1.66 -11.08
CA LEU A 142 -8.87 1.32 -12.36
C LEU A 142 -9.90 0.87 -13.40
N GLU A 143 -10.83 0.00 -13.01
CA GLU A 143 -11.90 -0.49 -13.88
C GLU A 143 -12.83 0.63 -14.36
N TYR A 144 -13.13 1.59 -13.48
CA TYR A 144 -13.99 2.73 -13.80
C TYR A 144 -13.28 3.77 -14.66
N LEU A 145 -12.12 4.27 -14.23
CA LEU A 145 -11.43 5.38 -14.90
C LEU A 145 -11.02 5.06 -16.34
N HIS A 146 -10.79 3.78 -16.64
CA HIS A 146 -10.38 3.32 -17.97
C HIS A 146 -11.49 2.63 -18.73
N HIS A 147 -12.75 2.78 -18.30
CA HIS A 147 -13.95 2.25 -18.95
C HIS A 147 -13.87 0.75 -19.29
N ARG A 148 -13.20 -0.04 -18.45
CA ARG A 148 -12.99 -1.48 -18.67
C ARG A 148 -14.25 -2.26 -18.31
N ASN A 149 -14.68 -2.20 -17.05
CA ASN A 149 -15.87 -2.87 -16.58
C ASN A 149 -16.56 -2.07 -15.45
N PRO A 150 -17.58 -1.25 -15.77
CA PRO A 150 -18.23 -0.39 -14.77
C PRO A 150 -18.99 -1.18 -13.70
N ASN A 151 -19.51 -2.37 -14.04
CA ASN A 151 -20.19 -3.23 -13.07
C ASN A 151 -19.20 -3.80 -12.05
N ARG A 152 -18.05 -4.30 -12.52
CA ARG A 152 -16.95 -4.76 -11.65
C ARG A 152 -16.41 -3.63 -10.79
N ALA A 153 -16.29 -2.43 -11.35
CA ALA A 153 -15.89 -1.25 -10.60
C ALA A 153 -16.82 -0.96 -9.41
N LYS A 154 -18.14 -0.93 -9.66
CA LYS A 154 -19.15 -0.69 -8.62
C LYS A 154 -19.16 -1.78 -7.55
N GLU A 155 -19.04 -3.04 -7.95
CA GLU A 155 -18.93 -4.17 -7.03
C GLU A 155 -17.70 -4.04 -6.12
N MET A 156 -16.53 -3.78 -6.70
CA MET A 156 -15.28 -3.65 -5.97
C MET A 156 -15.28 -2.45 -5.02
N LEU A 157 -15.77 -1.28 -5.45
CA LEU A 157 -15.85 -0.10 -4.60
C LEU A 157 -16.86 -0.27 -3.46
N THR A 158 -17.98 -0.95 -3.71
CA THR A 158 -18.96 -1.29 -2.67
C THR A 158 -18.34 -2.27 -1.67
N LYS A 159 -17.63 -3.29 -2.15
CA LYS A 159 -16.87 -4.23 -1.30
C LYS A 159 -15.83 -3.49 -0.46
N ALA A 160 -15.06 -2.58 -1.06
CA ALA A 160 -14.05 -1.78 -0.38
C ALA A 160 -14.66 -0.95 0.77
N LYS A 161 -15.84 -0.38 0.54
CA LYS A 161 -16.58 0.45 1.51
C LYS A 161 -17.23 -0.38 2.63
N ASP A 162 -17.89 -1.48 2.29
CA ASP A 162 -18.81 -2.16 3.23
C ASP A 162 -18.20 -3.39 3.91
N LYS A 163 -17.19 -4.05 3.32
CA LYS A 163 -16.60 -5.30 3.87
C LYS A 163 -15.33 -5.12 4.67
N TYR A 164 -14.72 -3.94 4.65
CA TYR A 164 -13.48 -3.68 5.37
C TYR A 164 -13.71 -2.64 6.45
N SER A 165 -13.26 -2.94 7.67
CA SER A 165 -13.34 -2.06 8.83
C SER A 165 -12.20 -2.39 9.80
N GLU A 166 -12.01 -1.55 10.81
CA GLU A 166 -11.12 -1.82 11.96
C GLU A 166 -9.64 -2.02 11.58
N PHE A 167 -9.15 -1.20 10.66
CA PHE A 167 -7.73 -1.12 10.29
C PHE A 167 -7.24 0.34 10.28
N ASP A 168 -5.92 0.53 10.33
CA ASP A 168 -5.34 1.87 10.27
C ASP A 168 -5.69 2.52 8.92
N PHE A 169 -6.13 3.78 8.92
CA PHE A 169 -6.54 4.50 7.71
C PHE A 169 -7.89 4.10 7.09
N ASP A 170 -8.77 3.40 7.81
CA ASP A 170 -10.14 3.11 7.35
C ASP A 170 -10.88 4.37 6.87
N ASN A 171 -10.85 5.45 7.65
CA ASN A 171 -11.42 6.75 7.26
C ASN A 171 -10.92 7.25 5.89
N ARG A 172 -9.64 7.02 5.54
CA ARG A 172 -9.08 7.43 4.25
C ARG A 172 -9.64 6.57 3.11
N LEU A 173 -9.73 5.26 3.33
CA LEU A 173 -10.34 4.35 2.36
C LEU A 173 -11.80 4.73 2.13
N GLN A 174 -12.57 4.97 3.19
CA GLN A 174 -13.99 5.33 3.11
C GLN A 174 -14.21 6.61 2.29
N ILE A 175 -13.41 7.65 2.53
CA ILE A 175 -13.48 8.89 1.73
C ILE A 175 -13.21 8.58 0.26
N ARG A 176 -12.19 7.78 -0.03
CA ARG A 176 -11.78 7.43 -1.40
C ARG A 176 -12.82 6.59 -2.13
N SER A 177 -13.33 5.54 -1.50
CA SER A 177 -14.35 4.64 -2.07
C SER A 177 -15.67 5.36 -2.32
N VAL A 178 -16.12 6.19 -1.37
CA VAL A 178 -17.33 7.00 -1.51
C VAL A 178 -17.17 8.05 -2.62
N ALA A 179 -16.02 8.73 -2.71
CA ALA A 179 -15.75 9.68 -3.78
C ALA A 179 -15.81 9.00 -5.15
N ALA A 180 -15.15 7.85 -5.32
CA ALA A 180 -15.20 7.07 -6.55
C ALA A 180 -16.63 6.62 -6.90
N LEU A 181 -17.39 6.08 -5.94
CA LEU A 181 -18.80 5.68 -6.16
C LEU A 181 -19.69 6.85 -6.58
N LYS A 182 -19.47 8.04 -6.01
CA LYS A 182 -20.20 9.26 -6.43
C LYS A 182 -19.91 9.61 -7.88
N MET A 183 -18.67 9.48 -8.32
CA MET A 183 -18.29 9.72 -9.73
C MET A 183 -19.05 8.76 -10.65
N ILE A 184 -19.07 7.45 -10.34
CA ILE A 184 -19.82 6.44 -11.10
C ILE A 184 -21.30 6.81 -11.22
N ASN A 185 -21.95 7.08 -10.09
CA ASN A 185 -23.39 7.39 -10.05
C ASN A 185 -23.72 8.73 -10.74
N SER A 186 -22.77 9.65 -10.83
CA SER A 186 -22.95 10.92 -11.56
C SER A 186 -22.80 10.77 -13.07
N SER A 187 -21.99 9.83 -13.55
CA SER A 187 -21.86 9.51 -14.98
C SER A 187 -23.02 8.68 -15.55
N GLU A 188 -23.85 8.08 -14.69
CA GLU A 188 -25.07 7.34 -15.08
C GLU A 188 -26.30 8.27 -15.29
N ARG A 189 -26.18 9.58 -15.05
CA ARG A 189 -27.25 10.58 -15.20
C ARG A 189 -27.06 11.42 -16.47
#